data_AF-A0A8I1NET6-F1
#
_entry.id   AF-A0A8I1NET6-F1
#
_cell.length_a   1.000
_cell.length_b   1.000
_cell.length_c   1.000
_cell.angle_alpha   90.00
_cell.angle_beta   90.00
_cell.angle_gamma   90.00
#
_symmetry.space_group_name_H-M   'P 1'
#
loop_
_entity.id
_entity.type
_entity.pdbx_description
1 polymer ?
#
loop_
_entity_poly.entity_id
_entity_poly.type
_entity_poly.pdbx_seq_one_letter_code
_entity_poly.pdbx_strand_id
1 'polypeptide(L)'
;MVAAVAWAIAGGSADDPTGPEANRSEQAEPPLENAPPKIAAYMPGPQEEIPRGKRLAAKVTQAALTYGRHTTRAEHIGSLRRFGGSLDKAELAYVHDPQSRSWAKIIYPQLSGYTGDTMGAMVVVRQTREGETGQRHSQTRVADIRLVLEGEEWRLSEIASLGGKPAPRPTSLSETERAVLDHPRIALPDSARWDIYRGTIEPNLLLALAQAADQAKIAVTVLVTGHPPNVWATDRPSAHASGYAADIYAVDGTTVIDQRQPGTPAYDLTQTFLTSGAAQVGSPWILSPGAPQSFTDDVHQDHLHLQQTGLP
;
A
#
# COMPACT_ATOMS: atom_id res chain seq x y z
N MET A 1 -3.54 -35.85 -54.29
CA MET A 1 -3.08 -37.13 -54.86
C MET A 1 -2.42 -36.79 -56.19
N VAL A 2 -1.13 -37.12 -56.36
CA VAL A 2 -0.36 -37.15 -57.64
C VAL A 2 -0.10 -35.76 -58.28
N ALA A 3 1.06 -35.32 -58.77
CA ALA A 3 2.44 -35.78 -58.94
C ALA A 3 3.27 -34.49 -59.22
N ALA A 4 4.51 -34.31 -58.75
CA ALA A 4 5.77 -34.78 -59.36
C ALA A 4 5.99 -34.25 -60.82
N VAL A 5 7.17 -33.91 -61.33
CA VAL A 5 8.61 -34.02 -60.99
C VAL A 5 9.30 -33.21 -62.12
N ALA A 6 10.13 -32.21 -61.83
CA ALA A 6 11.59 -32.20 -61.83
C ALA A 6 12.32 -32.09 -63.20
N TRP A 7 13.57 -31.62 -63.09
CA TRP A 7 14.74 -31.64 -64.00
C TRP A 7 15.02 -30.36 -64.82
N ALA A 8 16.26 -29.90 -65.05
CA ALA A 8 17.59 -30.10 -64.43
C ALA A 8 18.65 -29.26 -65.20
N ILE A 9 19.80 -28.93 -64.53
CA ILE A 9 21.21 -28.69 -65.01
C ILE A 9 21.47 -27.67 -66.14
N ALA A 10 22.57 -26.91 -66.27
CA ALA A 10 23.96 -26.82 -65.77
C ALA A 10 24.44 -25.36 -66.07
N GLY A 11 25.56 -24.78 -65.64
CA GLY A 11 26.79 -25.20 -64.96
C GLY A 11 27.87 -24.10 -65.12
N GLY A 12 28.82 -24.04 -64.17
CA GLY A 12 30.12 -23.34 -64.23
C GLY A 12 30.11 -21.83 -63.92
N SER A 13 31.09 -21.20 -63.27
CA SER A 13 32.27 -21.60 -62.49
C SER A 13 32.81 -20.33 -61.80
N ALA A 14 33.26 -20.46 -60.55
CA ALA A 14 34.28 -19.69 -59.80
C ALA A 14 34.37 -18.14 -59.91
N ASP A 15 34.09 -17.43 -58.81
CA ASP A 15 35.09 -16.69 -58.00
C ASP A 15 34.39 -15.93 -56.85
N ASP A 16 34.81 -16.19 -55.60
CA ASP A 16 34.53 -15.42 -54.38
C ASP A 16 35.59 -14.30 -54.26
N PRO A 17 35.36 -13.11 -53.65
CA PRO A 17 35.03 -13.04 -52.23
C PRO A 17 34.21 -11.81 -51.73
N THR A 18 33.64 -11.97 -50.53
CA THR A 18 33.44 -10.91 -49.50
C THR A 18 32.65 -9.66 -49.92
N GLY A 19 31.32 -9.77 -49.92
CA GLY A 19 30.47 -8.61 -49.64
C GLY A 19 30.70 -8.17 -48.18
N PRO A 20 30.70 -6.86 -47.87
CA PRO A 20 30.87 -6.41 -46.50
C PRO A 20 29.69 -6.93 -45.69
N GLU A 21 29.95 -7.85 -44.76
CA GLU A 21 29.05 -8.11 -43.64
C GLU A 21 28.74 -6.75 -43.04
N ALA A 22 27.50 -6.30 -43.22
CA ALA A 22 27.00 -5.15 -42.52
C ALA A 22 27.15 -5.46 -41.03
N ASN A 23 28.21 -4.89 -40.46
CA ASN A 23 28.54 -4.93 -39.06
C ASN A 23 27.33 -4.36 -38.32
N ARG A 24 26.36 -5.22 -37.98
CA ARG A 24 25.39 -4.93 -36.93
C ARG A 24 26.25 -4.85 -35.68
N SER A 25 26.76 -3.66 -35.42
CA SER A 25 27.14 -3.24 -34.10
C SER A 25 25.99 -3.62 -33.19
N GLU A 26 26.18 -4.72 -32.45
CA GLU A 26 25.37 -5.12 -31.32
C GLU A 26 25.36 -3.90 -30.42
N GLN A 27 24.31 -3.10 -30.53
CA GLN A 27 24.19 -1.85 -29.82
C GLN A 27 23.95 -2.27 -28.38
N ALA A 28 25.04 -2.34 -27.61
CA ALA A 28 25.00 -2.75 -26.22
C ALA A 28 23.88 -1.96 -25.52
N GLU A 29 22.96 -2.68 -24.89
CA GLU A 29 21.88 -2.03 -24.16
C GLU A 29 22.48 -1.02 -23.18
N PRO A 30 21.90 0.19 -23.09
CA PRO A 30 22.43 1.21 -22.20
C PRO A 30 22.49 0.65 -20.77
N PRO A 31 23.57 0.94 -20.02
CA PRO A 31 23.74 0.41 -18.68
C PRO A 31 22.57 0.84 -17.80
N LEU A 32 22.07 -0.08 -16.97
CA LEU A 32 20.98 0.21 -16.05
C LEU A 32 21.39 1.32 -15.07
N GLU A 33 20.46 2.23 -14.80
CA GLU A 33 20.68 3.30 -13.84
C GLU A 33 20.72 2.77 -12.40
N ASN A 34 21.65 3.32 -11.61
CA ASN A 34 21.76 3.01 -10.18
C ASN A 34 20.84 3.87 -9.31
N ALA A 35 20.67 5.15 -9.66
CA ALA A 35 19.82 6.06 -8.90
C ALA A 35 18.34 5.76 -9.12
N PRO A 36 17.48 5.85 -8.10
CA PRO A 36 16.04 5.76 -8.29
C PRO A 36 15.53 7.01 -9.04
N PRO A 37 14.44 6.88 -9.82
CA PRO A 37 13.80 8.03 -10.44
C PRO A 37 13.28 8.99 -9.37
N LYS A 38 13.21 10.28 -9.71
CA LYS A 38 12.59 11.28 -8.84
C LYS A 38 11.07 11.10 -8.85
N ILE A 39 10.49 10.85 -7.68
CA ILE A 39 9.05 10.78 -7.48
C ILE A 39 8.59 12.02 -6.73
N ALA A 40 7.49 12.61 -7.17
CA ALA A 40 6.89 13.76 -6.51
C ALA A 40 6.60 13.45 -5.03
N ALA A 41 6.84 14.43 -4.16
CA ALA A 41 6.47 14.33 -2.76
C ALA A 41 4.95 14.42 -2.60
N TYR A 42 4.42 13.76 -1.57
CA TYR A 42 3.02 13.94 -1.19
C TYR A 42 2.80 15.38 -0.69
N MET A 43 1.74 16.00 -1.17
CA MET A 43 1.33 17.34 -0.78
C MET A 43 -0.09 17.24 -0.24
N PRO A 44 -0.28 17.35 1.09
CA PRO A 44 -1.60 17.26 1.67
C PRO A 44 -2.55 18.32 1.12
N GLY A 45 -3.80 17.93 0.92
CA GLY A 45 -4.87 18.83 0.51
C GLY A 45 -5.21 19.87 1.59
N PRO A 46 -5.90 20.97 1.23
CA PRO A 46 -6.29 22.01 2.19
C PRO A 46 -7.30 21.53 3.23
N GLN A 47 -7.94 20.38 2.99
CA GLN A 47 -8.93 19.78 3.87
C GLN A 47 -8.34 18.74 4.83
N GLU A 48 -7.08 18.35 4.64
CA GLU A 48 -6.46 17.31 5.45
C GLU A 48 -6.15 17.77 6.87
N GLU A 49 -6.55 16.94 7.82
CA GLU A 49 -6.18 17.10 9.22
C GLU A 49 -4.67 16.96 9.38
N ILE A 50 -4.09 17.86 10.20
CA ILE A 50 -2.68 17.87 10.57
C ILE A 50 -1.74 17.80 9.33
N PRO A 51 -1.87 18.72 8.35
CA PRO A 51 -1.22 18.57 7.05
C PRO A 51 0.31 18.60 7.15
N ARG A 52 0.88 19.35 8.10
CA ARG A 52 2.35 19.35 8.32
C ARG A 52 2.85 17.98 8.77
N GLY A 53 2.13 17.32 9.67
CA GLY A 53 2.45 16.00 10.18
C GLY A 53 2.32 14.93 9.11
N LYS A 54 1.19 14.89 8.38
CA LYS A 54 0.99 13.96 7.25
C LYS A 54 2.05 14.11 6.17
N ARG A 55 2.44 15.35 5.85
CA ARG A 55 3.55 15.62 4.91
C ARG A 55 4.86 15.02 5.38
N LEU A 56 5.18 15.16 6.68
CA LEU A 56 6.39 14.57 7.25
C LEU A 56 6.33 13.04 7.22
N ALA A 57 5.22 12.44 7.64
CA ALA A 57 5.03 10.99 7.60
C ALA A 57 5.23 10.44 6.18
N ALA A 58 4.55 11.02 5.19
CA ALA A 58 4.70 10.66 3.79
C ALA A 58 6.16 10.80 3.29
N LYS A 59 6.85 11.88 3.67
CA LYS A 59 8.26 12.11 3.31
C LYS A 59 9.19 11.06 3.93
N VAL A 60 8.97 10.69 5.18
CA VAL A 60 9.72 9.64 5.88
C VAL A 60 9.49 8.29 5.20
N THR A 61 8.23 7.89 4.97
CA THR A 61 7.89 6.64 4.28
C THR A 61 8.51 6.59 2.88
N GLN A 62 8.41 7.68 2.11
CA GLN A 62 8.97 7.74 0.77
C GLN A 62 10.49 7.53 0.79
N ALA A 63 11.20 8.14 1.74
CA ALA A 63 12.62 7.95 1.92
C ALA A 63 13.00 6.54 2.40
N ALA A 64 12.21 5.96 3.31
CA ALA A 64 12.45 4.62 3.85
C ALA A 64 12.31 3.52 2.78
N LEU A 65 11.61 3.79 1.69
CA LEU A 65 11.38 2.86 0.58
C LEU A 65 12.04 3.29 -0.74
N THR A 66 12.89 4.31 -0.71
CA THR A 66 13.63 4.81 -1.89
C THR A 66 15.13 4.70 -1.65
N TYR A 67 15.81 3.93 -2.50
CA TYR A 67 17.26 3.70 -2.42
C TYR A 67 17.83 3.33 -3.81
N GLY A 68 19.13 3.55 -4.00
CA GLY A 68 19.82 3.21 -5.23
C GLY A 68 20.35 1.78 -5.23
N ARG A 69 20.64 1.26 -6.42
CA ARG A 69 21.35 -0.02 -6.57
C ARG A 69 22.70 0.06 -5.86
N HIS A 70 23.10 -1.05 -5.25
CA HIS A 70 24.31 -1.22 -4.44
C HIS A 70 24.35 -0.38 -3.16
N THR A 71 23.28 0.35 -2.82
CA THR A 71 23.15 0.93 -1.49
C THR A 71 23.05 -0.21 -0.49
N THR A 72 23.96 -0.26 0.47
CA THR A 72 23.89 -1.25 1.54
C THR A 72 22.77 -0.87 2.52
N ARG A 73 22.21 -1.86 3.21
CA ARG A 73 21.19 -1.60 4.25
C ARG A 73 21.71 -0.64 5.32
N ALA A 74 23.00 -0.72 5.66
CA ALA A 74 23.62 0.16 6.65
C ALA A 74 23.68 1.62 6.18
N GLU A 75 24.04 1.87 4.92
CA GLU A 75 24.02 3.21 4.31
C GLU A 75 22.59 3.75 4.23
N HIS A 76 21.62 2.90 3.85
CA HIS A 76 20.22 3.31 3.79
C HIS A 76 19.69 3.70 5.18
N ILE A 77 19.95 2.89 6.22
CA ILE A 77 19.66 3.24 7.62
C ILE A 77 20.34 4.56 8.00
N GLY A 78 21.62 4.72 7.64
CA GLY A 78 22.39 5.93 7.88
C GLY A 78 21.73 7.16 7.27
N SER A 79 21.17 7.04 6.06
CA SER A 79 20.45 8.12 5.40
C SER A 79 19.18 8.54 6.16
N LEU A 80 18.47 7.60 6.79
CA LEU A 80 17.21 7.87 7.49
C LEU A 80 17.42 8.61 8.81
N ARG A 81 18.63 8.57 9.40
CA ARG A 81 18.97 9.30 10.63
C ARG A 81 18.72 10.81 10.55
N ARG A 82 18.70 11.39 9.34
CA ARG A 82 18.37 12.80 9.13
C ARG A 82 16.97 13.20 9.61
N PHE A 83 16.05 12.24 9.74
CA PHE A 83 14.71 12.48 10.25
C PHE A 83 14.63 12.38 11.78
N GLY A 84 15.68 11.87 12.45
CA GLY A 84 15.61 11.48 13.85
C GLY A 84 14.87 10.17 14.05
N GLY A 85 14.36 9.96 15.27
CA GLY A 85 13.53 8.81 15.64
C GLY A 85 14.23 7.45 15.61
N SER A 86 13.46 6.42 15.96
CA SER A 86 13.86 5.02 15.90
C SER A 86 13.29 4.32 14.65
N LEU A 87 13.94 3.23 14.25
CA LEU A 87 13.48 2.29 13.24
C LEU A 87 13.96 0.91 13.65
N ASP A 88 13.07 -0.07 13.70
CA ASP A 88 13.49 -1.46 13.77
C ASP A 88 14.18 -1.86 12.45
N LYS A 89 15.45 -2.24 12.55
CA LYS A 89 16.25 -2.65 11.39
C LYS A 89 15.70 -3.91 10.72
N ALA A 90 14.91 -4.72 11.44
CA ALA A 90 14.23 -5.87 10.89
C ALA A 90 13.21 -5.48 9.80
N GLU A 91 12.55 -4.33 9.93
CA GLU A 91 11.57 -3.85 8.93
C GLU A 91 12.21 -3.64 7.56
N LEU A 92 13.46 -3.17 7.52
CA LEU A 92 14.20 -2.99 6.26
C LEU A 92 14.56 -4.32 5.58
N ALA A 93 14.58 -5.44 6.30
CA ALA A 93 14.91 -6.72 5.69
C ALA A 93 13.92 -7.16 4.61
N TYR A 94 12.67 -6.69 4.68
CA TYR A 94 11.60 -7.07 3.75
C TYR A 94 11.37 -6.08 2.60
N VAL A 95 11.96 -4.89 2.69
CA VAL A 95 11.76 -3.82 1.72
C VAL A 95 13.04 -3.39 1.01
N HIS A 96 14.21 -3.85 1.47
CA HIS A 96 15.50 -3.48 0.91
C HIS A 96 16.21 -4.67 0.27
N ASP A 97 16.54 -4.53 -1.01
CA ASP A 97 17.39 -5.44 -1.78
C ASP A 97 18.53 -4.63 -2.45
N PRO A 98 19.81 -4.82 -2.03
CA PRO A 98 20.94 -4.06 -2.56
C PRO A 98 21.19 -4.29 -4.06
N GLN A 99 20.68 -5.37 -4.65
CA GLN A 99 20.79 -5.60 -6.09
C GLN A 99 19.69 -4.90 -6.89
N SER A 100 18.80 -4.17 -6.22
CA SER A 100 17.75 -3.38 -6.86
C SER A 100 17.94 -1.89 -6.61
N ARG A 101 17.41 -1.06 -7.51
CA ARG A 101 17.01 0.30 -7.12
C ARG A 101 15.53 0.30 -6.76
N SER A 102 15.13 1.15 -5.82
CA SER A 102 13.74 1.24 -5.37
C SER A 102 13.27 2.68 -5.26
N TRP A 103 11.99 2.91 -5.56
CA TRP A 103 11.33 4.19 -5.36
C TRP A 103 9.92 3.99 -4.83
N ALA A 104 9.47 4.95 -4.02
CA ALA A 104 8.15 4.95 -3.44
C ALA A 104 7.29 6.09 -3.98
N LYS A 105 6.06 5.73 -4.37
CA LYS A 105 4.97 6.66 -4.62
C LYS A 105 3.97 6.58 -3.48
N ILE A 106 3.84 7.67 -2.73
CA ILE A 106 2.82 7.79 -1.69
C ILE A 106 1.45 7.82 -2.37
N ILE A 107 0.54 6.98 -1.90
CA ILE A 107 -0.85 6.94 -2.34
C ILE A 107 -1.69 7.78 -1.38
N TYR A 108 -1.64 7.48 -0.08
CA TYR A 108 -2.42 8.19 0.92
C TYR A 108 -1.85 8.03 2.34
N PRO A 109 -1.65 9.13 3.11
CA PRO A 109 -1.35 9.09 4.53
C PRO A 109 -2.62 9.29 5.38
N GLN A 110 -3.22 8.19 5.83
CA GLN A 110 -4.34 8.20 6.77
C GLN A 110 -3.83 8.45 8.20
N LEU A 111 -4.59 9.16 9.04
CA LEU A 111 -4.28 9.22 10.47
C LEU A 111 -4.57 7.86 11.14
N SER A 112 -3.73 7.46 12.09
CA SER A 112 -3.97 6.32 12.98
C SER A 112 -4.14 6.73 14.45
N GLY A 113 -3.98 8.01 14.75
CA GLY A 113 -4.14 8.55 16.10
C GLY A 113 -3.59 9.96 16.26
N TYR A 114 -4.13 10.69 17.23
CA TYR A 114 -3.73 12.06 17.56
C TYR A 114 -4.07 12.40 19.01
N THR A 115 -3.16 13.10 19.70
CA THR A 115 -3.37 13.60 21.09
C THR A 115 -3.24 15.12 21.23
N GLY A 116 -2.94 15.83 20.15
CA GLY A 116 -2.47 17.22 20.22
C GLY A 116 -0.96 17.33 19.96
N ASP A 117 -0.19 16.50 20.64
CA ASP A 117 1.28 16.52 20.69
C ASP A 117 1.93 15.23 20.15
N THR A 118 1.18 14.16 19.95
CA THR A 118 1.61 12.95 19.24
C THR A 118 0.64 12.64 18.12
N MET A 119 1.15 12.03 17.05
CA MET A 119 0.29 11.51 15.99
C MET A 119 0.87 10.25 15.35
N GLY A 120 -0.01 9.42 14.82
CA GLY A 120 0.30 8.29 13.97
C GLY A 120 -0.25 8.50 12.57
N ALA A 121 0.47 8.01 11.57
CA ALA A 121 -0.01 7.97 10.20
C ALA A 121 0.26 6.61 9.57
N MET A 122 -0.80 6.02 9.01
CA MET A 122 -0.76 4.83 8.17
C MET A 122 -0.62 5.25 6.73
N VAL A 123 0.59 5.09 6.20
CA VAL A 123 0.95 5.59 4.87
C VAL A 123 0.85 4.47 3.85
N VAL A 124 -0.20 4.50 3.05
CA VAL A 124 -0.36 3.64 1.86
C VAL A 124 0.64 4.09 0.80
N VAL A 125 1.53 3.20 0.41
CA VAL A 125 2.67 3.51 -0.46
C VAL A 125 2.89 2.39 -1.48
N ARG A 126 3.03 2.77 -2.76
CA ARG A 126 3.50 1.85 -3.79
C ARG A 126 5.02 1.92 -3.86
N GLN A 127 5.68 0.84 -3.46
CA GLN A 127 7.09 0.61 -3.67
C GLN A 127 7.30 -0.12 -4.98
N THR A 128 8.12 0.44 -5.87
CA THR A 128 8.61 -0.27 -7.05
C THR A 128 10.09 -0.57 -6.85
N ARG A 129 10.51 -1.80 -7.20
CA ARG A 129 11.91 -2.24 -7.27
C ARG A 129 12.22 -2.66 -8.69
N GLU A 130 13.40 -2.26 -9.16
CA GLU A 130 13.94 -2.68 -10.44
C GLU A 130 15.24 -3.48 -10.21
N GLY A 131 15.23 -4.75 -10.63
CA GLY A 131 16.34 -5.68 -10.46
C GLY A 131 17.48 -5.45 -11.45
N GLU A 132 18.47 -6.34 -11.46
CA GLU A 132 19.68 -6.24 -12.30
C GLU A 132 19.43 -6.53 -13.78
N THR A 133 18.27 -7.12 -14.12
CA THR A 133 17.88 -7.38 -15.51
C THR A 133 16.79 -6.40 -15.98
N GLY A 134 16.59 -5.29 -15.27
CA GLY A 134 15.57 -4.28 -15.57
C GLY A 134 14.13 -4.68 -15.24
N GLN A 135 13.91 -5.88 -14.69
CA GLN A 135 12.60 -6.37 -14.29
C GLN A 135 12.05 -5.52 -13.13
N ARG A 136 10.80 -5.06 -13.27
CA ARG A 136 10.13 -4.21 -12.27
C ARG A 136 9.09 -5.00 -11.50
N HIS A 137 9.16 -4.91 -10.18
CA HIS A 137 8.15 -5.46 -9.28
C HIS A 137 7.60 -4.34 -8.40
N SER A 138 6.27 -4.25 -8.30
CA SER A 138 5.62 -3.26 -7.44
C SER A 138 4.84 -3.94 -6.32
N GLN A 139 4.92 -3.38 -5.12
CA GLN A 139 4.14 -3.77 -3.96
C GLN A 139 3.51 -2.52 -3.35
N THR A 140 2.24 -2.61 -2.95
CA THR A 140 1.57 -1.58 -2.17
C THR A 140 1.62 -1.98 -0.69
N ARG A 141 2.21 -1.14 0.15
CA ARG A 141 2.44 -1.40 1.57
C ARG A 141 1.77 -0.32 2.41
N VAL A 142 1.62 -0.59 3.70
CA VAL A 142 1.13 0.37 4.69
C VAL A 142 2.22 0.55 5.75
N ALA A 143 2.79 1.73 5.84
CA ALA A 143 3.79 2.04 6.86
C ALA A 143 3.14 2.72 8.07
N ASP A 144 3.52 2.33 9.29
CA ASP A 144 3.15 3.03 10.54
C ASP A 144 4.25 4.04 10.89
N ILE A 145 3.94 5.32 10.77
CA ILE A 145 4.86 6.41 11.11
C ILE A 145 4.32 7.18 12.31
N ARG A 146 5.14 7.30 13.36
CA ARG A 146 4.78 7.97 14.60
C ARG A 146 5.59 9.24 14.75
N LEU A 147 4.89 10.33 15.03
CA LEU A 147 5.45 11.66 15.16
C LEU A 147 5.13 12.25 16.54
N VAL A 148 6.05 13.09 17.00
CA VAL A 148 5.88 13.93 18.19
C VAL A 148 6.03 15.39 17.80
N LEU A 149 5.27 16.26 18.44
CA LEU A 149 5.34 17.70 18.26
C LEU A 149 6.39 18.27 19.23
N GLU A 150 7.42 18.90 18.70
CA GLU A 150 8.45 19.58 19.48
C GLU A 150 8.42 21.07 19.15
N GLY A 151 7.92 21.88 20.09
CA GLY A 151 7.58 23.27 19.82
C GLY A 151 6.42 23.35 18.83
N GLU A 152 6.64 23.94 17.65
CA GLU A 152 5.64 24.06 16.58
C GLU A 152 5.90 23.11 15.39
N GLU A 153 6.87 22.20 15.51
CA GLU A 153 7.30 21.31 14.44
C GLU A 153 7.10 19.85 14.78
N TRP A 154 6.50 19.11 13.85
CA TRP A 154 6.44 17.65 13.92
C TRP A 154 7.83 17.05 13.68
N ARG A 155 8.18 16.04 14.46
CA ARG A 155 9.41 15.24 14.31
C ARG A 155 9.10 13.77 14.31
N LEU A 156 9.96 12.99 13.63
CA LEU A 156 9.84 11.54 13.63
C LEU A 156 10.21 11.01 15.01
N SER A 157 9.27 10.30 15.63
CA SER A 157 9.53 9.50 16.82
C SER A 157 9.96 8.10 16.44
N GLU A 158 9.20 7.45 15.56
CA GLU A 158 9.39 6.03 15.22
C GLU A 158 8.86 5.71 13.82
N ILE A 159 9.60 4.90 13.07
CA ILE A 159 9.07 4.10 11.97
C ILE A 159 8.72 2.73 12.55
N ALA A 160 7.45 2.53 12.90
CA ALA A 160 7.01 1.36 13.63
C ALA A 160 6.74 0.16 12.71
N SER A 161 6.40 0.42 11.44
CA SER A 161 6.29 -0.62 10.41
C SER A 161 6.55 -0.09 9.01
N LEU A 162 7.07 -0.93 8.12
CA LEU A 162 7.18 -0.72 6.67
C LEU A 162 6.29 -1.69 5.87
N GLY A 163 5.17 -2.12 6.47
CA GLY A 163 4.16 -2.95 5.83
C GLY A 163 4.43 -4.45 5.93
N GLY A 164 5.32 -4.85 6.84
CA GLY A 164 5.51 -6.24 7.27
C GLY A 164 6.13 -7.20 6.25
N LYS A 165 6.24 -8.44 6.70
CA LYS A 165 6.81 -9.55 5.93
C LYS A 165 5.83 -10.03 4.85
N PRO A 166 6.28 -10.21 3.60
CA PRO A 166 5.48 -10.87 2.57
C PRO A 166 4.98 -12.26 2.99
N ALA A 167 3.76 -12.61 2.57
CA ALA A 167 3.21 -13.96 2.70
C ALA A 167 2.96 -14.56 1.31
N PRO A 168 3.32 -15.84 1.08
CA PRO A 168 2.87 -16.52 -0.13
C PRO A 168 1.35 -16.69 -0.09
N ARG A 169 0.70 -16.62 -1.25
CA ARG A 169 -0.73 -16.93 -1.36
C ARG A 169 -0.95 -18.43 -1.06
N PRO A 170 -1.82 -18.79 -0.12
CA PRO A 170 -2.16 -20.18 0.16
C PRO A 170 -2.72 -20.89 -1.07
N THR A 171 -2.48 -22.20 -1.18
CA THR A 171 -3.05 -23.04 -2.25
C THR A 171 -4.54 -23.27 -2.08
N SER A 172 -5.03 -23.25 -0.83
CA SER A 172 -6.44 -23.31 -0.47
C SER A 172 -6.85 -22.00 0.20
N LEU A 173 -7.89 -21.36 -0.34
CA LEU A 173 -8.57 -20.21 0.26
C LEU A 173 -10.03 -20.57 0.46
N SER A 174 -10.59 -20.16 1.59
CA SER A 174 -12.03 -20.17 1.83
C SER A 174 -12.76 -19.32 0.78
N GLU A 175 -14.08 -19.51 0.68
CA GLU A 175 -14.91 -18.73 -0.23
C GLU A 175 -14.85 -17.23 0.11
N THR A 176 -14.94 -16.87 1.39
CA THR A 176 -14.91 -15.47 1.84
C THR A 176 -13.56 -14.80 1.60
N GLU A 177 -12.45 -15.48 1.84
CA GLU A 177 -11.11 -14.95 1.52
C GLU A 177 -10.97 -14.68 0.02
N ARG A 178 -11.43 -15.62 -0.83
CA ARG A 178 -11.41 -15.48 -2.28
C ARG A 178 -12.32 -14.33 -2.75
N ALA A 179 -13.50 -14.21 -2.16
CA ALA A 179 -14.48 -13.18 -2.46
C ALA A 179 -13.93 -11.77 -2.22
N VAL A 180 -12.94 -11.61 -1.32
CA VAL A 180 -12.25 -10.34 -1.09
C VAL A 180 -10.97 -10.20 -1.93
N LEU A 181 -10.11 -11.22 -1.92
CA LEU A 181 -8.79 -11.18 -2.57
C LEU A 181 -8.87 -10.99 -4.08
N ASP A 182 -9.88 -11.59 -4.70
CA ASP A 182 -10.09 -11.60 -6.15
C ASP A 182 -11.21 -10.66 -6.59
N HIS A 183 -11.76 -9.85 -5.67
CA HIS A 183 -12.83 -8.92 -6.00
C HIS A 183 -12.32 -7.79 -6.90
N PRO A 184 -12.92 -7.55 -8.09
CA PRO A 184 -12.42 -6.54 -9.02
C PRO A 184 -12.66 -5.09 -8.54
N ARG A 185 -13.50 -4.91 -7.51
CA ARG A 185 -13.83 -3.61 -6.92
C ARG A 185 -13.19 -3.35 -5.56
N ILE A 186 -12.31 -4.24 -5.07
CA ILE A 186 -11.55 -4.02 -3.83
C ILE A 186 -10.08 -3.78 -4.17
N ALA A 187 -9.61 -2.58 -3.90
CA ALA A 187 -8.18 -2.27 -3.92
C ALA A 187 -7.58 -2.55 -2.54
N LEU A 188 -6.87 -3.68 -2.42
CA LEU A 188 -6.09 -4.04 -1.23
C LEU A 188 -4.61 -3.68 -1.42
N PRO A 189 -3.95 -3.11 -0.40
CA PRO A 189 -2.50 -3.18 -0.26
C PRO A 189 -2.04 -4.63 -0.14
N ASP A 190 -0.82 -4.92 -0.58
CA ASP A 190 -0.21 -6.24 -0.40
C ASP A 190 -0.07 -6.60 1.09
N SER A 191 0.18 -5.61 1.97
CA SER A 191 0.16 -5.82 3.43
C SER A 191 -1.17 -6.43 3.90
N ALA A 192 -2.30 -5.87 3.47
CA ALA A 192 -3.63 -6.41 3.79
C ALA A 192 -3.87 -7.79 3.17
N ARG A 193 -3.39 -8.03 1.93
CA ARG A 193 -3.45 -9.37 1.31
C ARG A 193 -2.69 -10.39 2.15
N TRP A 194 -1.52 -10.03 2.69
CA TRP A 194 -0.73 -10.93 3.52
C TRP A 194 -1.40 -11.24 4.85
N ASP A 195 -2.14 -10.30 5.44
CA ASP A 195 -2.94 -10.55 6.64
C ASP A 195 -4.02 -11.63 6.37
N ILE A 196 -4.68 -11.55 5.21
CA ILE A 196 -5.66 -12.56 4.75
C ILE A 196 -4.95 -13.90 4.50
N TYR A 197 -3.80 -13.91 3.82
CA TYR A 197 -3.04 -15.14 3.56
C TYR A 197 -2.58 -15.86 4.84
N ARG A 198 -2.45 -15.12 5.94
CA ARG A 198 -2.10 -15.68 7.26
C ARG A 198 -3.31 -16.26 8.01
N GLY A 199 -4.53 -16.08 7.50
CA GLY A 199 -5.76 -16.52 8.16
C GLY A 199 -6.04 -15.74 9.45
N THR A 200 -5.54 -14.50 9.55
CA THR A 200 -5.67 -13.68 10.78
C THR A 200 -6.86 -12.72 10.75
N ILE A 201 -7.62 -12.71 9.66
CA ILE A 201 -8.75 -11.80 9.48
C ILE A 201 -10.06 -12.54 9.71
N GLU A 202 -10.96 -11.92 10.46
CA GLU A 202 -12.27 -12.48 10.76
C GLU A 202 -13.13 -12.64 9.48
N PRO A 203 -13.71 -13.84 9.22
CA PRO A 203 -14.60 -14.06 8.08
C PRO A 203 -15.77 -13.08 7.98
N ASN A 204 -16.42 -12.66 9.09
CA ASN A 204 -17.50 -11.67 9.03
C ASN A 204 -17.02 -10.30 8.50
N LEU A 205 -15.79 -9.89 8.82
CA LEU A 205 -15.19 -8.68 8.25
C LEU A 205 -14.98 -8.83 6.74
N LEU A 206 -14.42 -9.96 6.30
CA LEU A 206 -14.22 -10.23 4.87
C LEU A 206 -15.55 -10.25 4.10
N LEU A 207 -16.59 -10.86 4.68
CA LEU A 207 -17.92 -10.87 4.08
C LEU A 207 -18.49 -9.45 3.96
N ALA A 208 -18.37 -8.63 5.00
CA ALA A 208 -18.82 -7.24 4.98
C ALA A 208 -18.07 -6.41 3.92
N LEU A 209 -16.77 -6.62 3.75
CA LEU A 209 -15.98 -5.97 2.69
C LEU A 209 -16.40 -6.41 1.29
N ALA A 210 -16.66 -7.70 1.09
CA ALA A 210 -17.16 -8.21 -0.19
C ALA A 210 -18.54 -7.60 -0.53
N GLN A 211 -19.47 -7.57 0.43
CA GLN A 211 -20.80 -6.98 0.25
C GLN A 211 -20.74 -5.47 0.02
N ALA A 212 -19.87 -4.74 0.71
CA ALA A 212 -19.60 -3.33 0.44
C ALA A 212 -19.09 -3.13 -0.99
N ALA A 213 -18.17 -4.00 -1.42
CA ALA A 213 -17.62 -3.96 -2.76
C ALA A 213 -18.65 -4.32 -3.83
N ASP A 214 -19.73 -5.01 -3.47
CA ASP A 214 -20.87 -5.24 -4.36
C ASP A 214 -21.65 -3.96 -4.69
N GLN A 215 -21.57 -2.94 -3.82
CA GLN A 215 -22.25 -1.66 -4.01
C GLN A 215 -21.32 -0.60 -4.60
N ALA A 216 -20.07 -0.50 -4.13
CA ALA A 216 -19.12 0.54 -4.53
C ALA A 216 -17.70 0.00 -4.69
N LYS A 217 -16.83 0.70 -5.43
CA LYS A 217 -15.40 0.39 -5.40
C LYS A 217 -14.81 0.90 -4.10
N ILE A 218 -14.08 0.05 -3.37
CA ILE A 218 -13.44 0.44 -2.11
C ILE A 218 -11.93 0.31 -2.20
N ALA A 219 -11.21 1.26 -1.61
CA ALA A 219 -9.77 1.19 -1.41
C ALA A 219 -9.46 1.09 0.08
N VAL A 220 -8.97 -0.08 0.48
CA VAL A 220 -8.63 -0.38 1.87
C VAL A 220 -7.27 0.25 2.19
N THR A 221 -7.18 0.91 3.33
CA THR A 221 -5.90 1.35 3.91
C THR A 221 -5.24 0.19 4.59
N VAL A 222 -5.91 -0.46 5.56
CA VAL A 222 -5.30 -1.46 6.43
C VAL A 222 -6.31 -2.46 6.96
N LEU A 223 -5.85 -3.67 7.27
CA LEU A 223 -6.56 -4.65 8.09
C LEU A 223 -5.83 -4.84 9.43
N VAL A 224 -4.58 -5.32 9.40
CA VAL A 224 -3.76 -5.49 10.61
C VAL A 224 -2.37 -4.88 10.42
N THR A 225 -1.62 -5.36 9.43
CA THR A 225 -0.22 -4.99 9.23
C THR A 225 -0.10 -3.52 8.83
N GLY A 226 0.61 -2.75 9.65
CA GLY A 226 0.80 -1.31 9.47
C GLY A 226 -0.13 -0.46 10.35
N HIS A 227 -1.04 -1.06 11.12
CA HIS A 227 -1.85 -0.36 12.13
C HIS A 227 -1.19 -0.45 13.53
N PRO A 228 -1.26 0.61 14.36
CA PRO A 228 -0.84 0.53 15.77
C PRO A 228 -1.56 -0.61 16.53
N PRO A 229 -0.88 -1.40 17.37
CA PRO A 229 -1.50 -2.56 18.02
C PRO A 229 -2.61 -2.18 19.02
N ASN A 230 -2.53 -0.98 19.59
CA ASN A 230 -3.50 -0.45 20.54
C ASN A 230 -4.24 0.75 19.96
N VAL A 231 -5.40 1.06 20.54
CA VAL A 231 -6.03 2.37 20.35
C VAL A 231 -5.04 3.44 20.81
N TRP A 232 -4.88 4.48 19.98
CA TRP A 232 -3.79 5.44 20.13
C TRP A 232 -3.67 6.02 21.54
N ALA A 233 -2.44 6.07 22.05
CA ALA A 233 -2.10 6.55 23.40
C ALA A 233 -2.82 5.82 24.55
N THR A 234 -3.25 4.57 24.35
CA THR A 234 -3.84 3.72 25.39
C THR A 234 -3.23 2.33 25.40
N ASP A 235 -3.48 1.58 26.48
CA ASP A 235 -3.15 0.15 26.57
C ASP A 235 -4.29 -0.76 26.05
N ARG A 236 -5.37 -0.18 25.52
CA ARG A 236 -6.50 -0.95 25.00
C ARG A 236 -6.15 -1.48 23.60
N PRO A 237 -6.19 -2.81 23.37
CA PRO A 237 -5.96 -3.37 22.05
C PRO A 237 -6.93 -2.79 21.00
N SER A 238 -6.42 -2.53 19.80
CA SER A 238 -7.25 -2.15 18.67
C SER A 238 -7.98 -3.36 18.09
N ALA A 239 -9.19 -3.17 17.57
CA ALA A 239 -9.88 -4.22 16.80
C ALA A 239 -9.07 -4.69 15.58
N HIS A 240 -8.24 -3.80 15.00
CA HIS A 240 -7.29 -4.16 13.95
C HIS A 240 -6.29 -5.22 14.41
N ALA A 241 -5.76 -5.12 15.64
CA ALA A 241 -4.78 -6.08 16.15
C ALA A 241 -5.35 -7.51 16.28
N SER A 242 -6.67 -7.64 16.32
CA SER A 242 -7.39 -8.92 16.38
C SER A 242 -8.05 -9.31 15.05
N GLY A 243 -7.79 -8.58 13.96
CA GLY A 243 -8.35 -8.89 12.64
C GLY A 243 -9.84 -8.62 12.49
N TYR A 244 -10.41 -7.80 13.37
CA TYR A 244 -11.84 -7.46 13.41
C TYR A 244 -12.19 -6.15 12.70
N ALA A 245 -11.19 -5.39 12.25
CA ALA A 245 -11.43 -4.09 11.63
C ALA A 245 -10.69 -3.87 10.31
N ALA A 246 -11.26 -2.98 9.51
CA ALA A 246 -10.71 -2.50 8.25
C ALA A 246 -10.91 -0.99 8.13
N ASP A 247 -9.92 -0.30 7.58
CA ASP A 247 -10.05 1.10 7.22
C ASP A 247 -10.09 1.28 5.71
N ILE A 248 -10.94 2.19 5.23
CA ILE A 248 -11.18 2.47 3.81
C ILE A 248 -10.96 3.96 3.57
N TYR A 249 -9.91 4.34 2.83
CA TYR A 249 -9.60 5.76 2.54
C TYR A 249 -10.26 6.30 1.28
N ALA A 250 -10.80 5.44 0.41
CA ALA A 250 -11.46 5.89 -0.82
C ALA A 250 -12.64 4.98 -1.21
N VAL A 251 -13.67 5.62 -1.76
CA VAL A 251 -14.88 4.98 -2.30
C VAL A 251 -15.12 5.54 -3.70
N ASP A 252 -15.39 4.66 -4.67
CA ASP A 252 -15.54 4.97 -6.10
C ASP A 252 -14.39 5.80 -6.70
N GLY A 253 -13.18 5.53 -6.23
CA GLY A 253 -11.95 6.17 -6.71
C GLY A 253 -11.73 7.59 -6.19
N THR A 254 -12.61 8.10 -5.34
CA THR A 254 -12.47 9.40 -4.67
C THR A 254 -12.15 9.18 -3.20
N THR A 255 -11.26 9.98 -2.61
CA THR A 255 -10.92 9.84 -1.19
C THR A 255 -12.13 10.15 -0.31
N VAL A 256 -12.19 9.59 0.90
CA VAL A 256 -13.28 9.88 1.85
C VAL A 256 -13.24 11.34 2.28
N ILE A 257 -12.04 11.92 2.42
CA ILE A 257 -11.91 13.34 2.80
C ILE A 257 -12.53 14.29 1.76
N ASP A 258 -12.48 13.94 0.47
CA ASP A 258 -13.12 14.68 -0.62
C ASP A 258 -14.62 14.37 -0.76
N GLN A 259 -15.16 13.45 0.06
CA GLN A 259 -16.55 12.98 0.01
C GLN A 259 -17.36 13.30 1.27
N ARG A 260 -16.91 14.23 2.13
CA ARG A 260 -17.57 14.52 3.43
C ARG A 260 -19.00 15.08 3.37
N GLN A 261 -19.55 15.34 2.20
CA GLN A 261 -20.94 15.81 2.08
C GLN A 261 -21.93 14.64 2.18
N PRO A 262 -23.11 14.82 2.80
CA PRO A 262 -24.16 13.80 2.78
C PRO A 262 -24.59 13.42 1.35
N GLY A 263 -24.92 12.14 1.14
CA GLY A 263 -25.34 11.58 -0.15
C GLY A 263 -24.20 11.32 -1.14
N THR A 264 -22.94 11.37 -0.69
CA THR A 264 -21.81 10.85 -1.45
C THR A 264 -21.71 9.33 -1.32
N PRO A 265 -21.03 8.63 -2.26
CA PRO A 265 -20.79 7.19 -2.13
C PRO A 265 -20.17 6.77 -0.79
N ALA A 266 -19.23 7.55 -0.24
CA ALA A 266 -18.65 7.25 1.08
C ALA A 266 -19.69 7.41 2.22
N TYR A 267 -20.56 8.41 2.15
CA TYR A 267 -21.64 8.61 3.12
C TYR A 267 -22.64 7.43 3.08
N ASP A 268 -23.09 7.06 1.88
CA ASP A 268 -24.06 5.98 1.67
C ASP A 268 -23.49 4.62 2.08
N LEU A 269 -22.21 4.37 1.81
CA LEU A 269 -21.52 3.17 2.26
C LEU A 269 -21.44 3.10 3.79
N THR A 270 -21.21 4.24 4.46
CA THR A 270 -21.22 4.32 5.92
C THR A 270 -22.59 3.97 6.49
N GLN A 271 -23.67 4.47 5.88
CA GLN A 271 -25.05 4.07 6.24
C GLN A 271 -25.24 2.57 6.06
N THR A 272 -24.76 2.02 4.94
CA THR A 272 -24.87 0.60 4.64
C THR A 272 -24.20 -0.27 5.71
N PHE A 273 -23.00 0.08 6.17
CA PHE A 273 -22.32 -0.64 7.25
C PHE A 273 -23.16 -0.69 8.54
N LEU A 274 -23.74 0.45 8.93
CA LEU A 274 -24.58 0.53 10.12
C LEU A 274 -25.86 -0.34 9.97
N THR A 275 -26.55 -0.23 8.84
CA THR A 275 -27.79 -1.01 8.60
C THR A 275 -27.53 -2.50 8.43
N SER A 276 -26.32 -2.88 8.01
CA SER A 276 -25.89 -4.27 7.87
C SER A 276 -25.30 -4.86 9.16
N GLY A 277 -25.41 -4.14 10.29
CA GLY A 277 -25.08 -4.66 11.62
C GLY A 277 -23.61 -4.60 11.99
N ALA A 278 -22.83 -3.67 11.42
CA ALA A 278 -21.47 -3.42 11.88
C ALA A 278 -21.42 -3.18 13.40
N ALA A 279 -20.39 -3.72 14.04
CA ALA A 279 -20.18 -3.58 15.48
C ALA A 279 -19.82 -2.13 15.83
N GLN A 280 -18.97 -1.51 15.00
CA GLN A 280 -18.59 -0.12 15.11
C GLN A 280 -18.26 0.44 13.72
N VAL A 281 -18.59 1.71 13.50
CA VAL A 281 -18.28 2.48 12.30
C VAL A 281 -17.76 3.85 12.71
N GLY A 282 -16.47 4.07 12.46
CA GLY A 282 -15.83 5.38 12.58
C GLY A 282 -15.86 6.08 11.23
N SER A 283 -16.30 7.33 11.18
CA SER A 283 -16.40 8.06 9.90
C SER A 283 -16.39 9.58 10.12
N PRO A 284 -16.37 10.41 9.06
CA PRO A 284 -16.53 11.85 9.17
C PRO A 284 -17.91 12.30 9.68
N TRP A 285 -18.86 11.36 9.84
CA TRP A 285 -20.24 11.65 10.19
C TRP A 285 -20.68 10.94 11.46
N ILE A 286 -21.67 11.54 12.13
CA ILE A 286 -22.48 10.88 13.15
C ILE A 286 -23.84 10.60 12.53
N LEU A 287 -24.02 9.37 12.02
CA LEU A 287 -25.25 8.98 11.30
C LEU A 287 -26.35 8.48 12.23
N SER A 288 -25.98 8.06 13.43
CA SER A 288 -26.89 7.60 14.48
C SER A 288 -26.52 8.24 15.84
N PRO A 289 -26.87 9.52 16.07
CA PRO A 289 -26.51 10.21 17.30
C PRO A 289 -26.98 9.44 18.55
N GLY A 290 -26.03 9.08 19.43
CA GLY A 290 -26.29 8.33 20.66
C GLY A 290 -26.27 6.81 20.53
N ALA A 291 -26.13 6.25 19.32
CA ALA A 291 -25.88 4.82 19.14
C ALA A 291 -24.39 4.53 19.31
N PRO A 292 -23.99 3.51 20.10
CA PRO A 292 -22.57 3.19 20.33
C PRO A 292 -21.84 2.68 19.08
N GLN A 293 -22.58 2.36 18.02
CA GLN A 293 -22.06 1.79 16.78
C GLN A 293 -21.49 2.84 15.82
N SER A 294 -21.76 4.14 16.00
CA SER A 294 -21.27 5.20 15.09
C SER A 294 -20.51 6.25 15.87
N PHE A 295 -19.33 6.63 15.40
CA PHE A 295 -18.51 7.67 16.03
C PHE A 295 -17.72 8.48 14.99
N THR A 296 -17.29 9.66 15.41
CA THR A 296 -16.42 10.56 14.65
C THR A 296 -15.46 11.26 15.61
N ASP A 297 -14.25 11.54 15.15
CA ASP A 297 -13.22 12.31 15.84
C ASP A 297 -12.23 12.86 14.79
N ASP A 298 -11.16 13.52 15.24
CA ASP A 298 -10.13 14.10 14.37
C ASP A 298 -9.41 13.05 13.50
N VAL A 299 -9.38 11.79 13.92
CA VAL A 299 -8.70 10.70 13.20
C VAL A 299 -9.57 10.19 12.05
N HIS A 300 -10.88 10.13 12.24
CA HIS A 300 -11.82 9.54 11.28
C HIS A 300 -12.39 10.53 10.26
N GLN A 301 -11.74 11.69 10.07
CA GLN A 301 -12.17 12.70 9.09
C GLN A 301 -11.86 12.32 7.63
N ASP A 302 -11.08 11.26 7.41
CA ASP A 302 -10.47 10.99 6.11
C ASP A 302 -10.55 9.53 5.64
N HIS A 303 -11.22 8.69 6.41
CA HIS A 303 -11.45 7.27 6.12
C HIS A 303 -12.73 6.76 6.79
N LEU A 304 -13.16 5.58 6.39
CA LEU A 304 -14.20 4.80 7.07
C LEU A 304 -13.52 3.68 7.84
N HIS A 305 -13.70 3.64 9.15
CA HIS A 305 -13.37 2.51 10.00
C HIS A 305 -14.57 1.59 10.08
N LEU A 306 -14.38 0.31 9.78
CA LEU A 306 -15.39 -0.74 9.90
C LEU A 306 -14.91 -1.80 10.88
N GLN A 307 -15.67 -2.04 11.94
CA GLN A 307 -15.47 -3.17 12.84
C GLN A 307 -16.61 -4.17 12.73
N GLN A 308 -16.27 -5.45 12.65
CA GLN A 308 -17.18 -6.58 12.84
C GLN A 308 -16.88 -7.32 14.14
N THR A 309 -17.85 -8.07 14.68
CA THR A 309 -17.58 -9.02 15.75
C THR A 309 -17.20 -10.38 15.17
N GLY A 310 -16.38 -11.14 15.90
CA GLY A 310 -16.31 -12.58 15.68
C GLY A 310 -17.69 -13.23 15.87
N LEU A 311 -17.88 -14.43 15.32
CA LEU A 311 -19.04 -15.25 15.68
C LEU A 311 -19.07 -15.45 17.21
N PRO A 312 -20.25 -15.46 17.86
CA PRO A 312 -20.38 -15.94 19.23
C PRO A 312 -19.89 -17.39 19.38
#